data_AF-A0A9W9Y6E7-F1
#
_entry.id   AF-A0A9W9Y6E7-F1
#
_cell.length_a   1.000
_cell.length_b   1.000
_cell.length_c   1.000
_cell.angle_alpha   90.00
_cell.angle_beta   90.00
_cell.angle_gamma   90.00
#
_symmetry.space_group_name_H-M   'P 1'
#
loop_
_entity.id
_entity.type
_entity.pdbx_description
1 polymer ?
#
loop_
_entity_poly.entity_id
_entity_poly.type
_entity_poly.pdbx_seq_one_letter_code
_entity_poly.pdbx_strand_id
1 'polypeptide(L)'
;MDTCAPFEGNSDLYGLGIRLGVYLQWISAWISLLLDPYSAQSIYDTNSVFVFAIMVATIVAAQLGTAAVEIHIMLQFMLGSFITTLSTLGVRLWLMSPDGLSKLETTATAVLNSFWAFQKARLIGVFNKLTYMAQGEMTTTHISSPLPMTPLNVLPALKPPELSWSGVTWRMGTVAVIAAYNLAFWFDGSGSGAQQPPREGCGPPYIFFLSKQQLTGPVITLCRAAAVILALAVFPTTLLLFHLTVQLWCRATSFSFGT
;
A
#
# COMPACT_ATOMS: atom_id res chain seq x y z
N MET A 1 -20.39 40.37 -7.82
CA MET A 1 -19.10 39.69 -8.00
C MET A 1 -18.75 39.09 -6.67
N ASP A 2 -19.09 37.82 -6.45
CA ASP A 2 -18.76 37.15 -5.21
C ASP A 2 -17.25 36.98 -5.15
N THR A 3 -16.61 37.70 -4.23
CA THR A 3 -15.18 37.63 -3.98
C THR A 3 -14.85 36.24 -3.46
N CYS A 4 -14.17 35.44 -4.27
CA CYS A 4 -13.60 34.17 -3.86
C CYS A 4 -12.60 34.39 -2.73
N ALA A 5 -13.01 34.09 -1.50
CA ALA A 5 -12.08 34.05 -0.38
C ALA A 5 -11.03 32.96 -0.66
N PRO A 6 -9.72 33.26 -0.52
CA PRO A 6 -8.68 32.27 -0.69
C PRO A 6 -8.90 31.12 0.31
N PHE A 7 -8.69 29.88 -0.14
CA PHE A 7 -8.71 28.73 0.74
C PHE A 7 -7.57 28.85 1.75
N GLU A 8 -7.92 29.05 3.01
CA GLU A 8 -6.97 29.06 4.12
C GLU A 8 -6.68 27.63 4.55
N GLY A 9 -5.47 27.19 4.26
CA GLY A 9 -5.00 25.84 4.58
C GLY A 9 -4.70 25.64 6.05
N ASN A 10 -4.97 24.44 6.57
CA ASN A 10 -4.58 24.08 7.91
C ASN A 10 -3.05 23.88 8.02
N SER A 11 -2.39 24.85 8.68
CA SER A 11 -0.94 24.80 8.96
C SER A 11 -0.52 23.60 9.80
N ASP A 12 -1.43 23.01 10.56
CA ASP A 12 -1.12 21.89 11.45
C ASP A 12 -1.08 20.55 10.71
N LEU A 13 -1.68 20.47 9.52
CA LEU A 13 -1.65 19.25 8.70
C LEU A 13 -0.51 19.26 7.69
N TYR A 14 -0.22 20.41 7.09
CA TYR A 14 0.80 20.51 6.05
C TYR A 14 1.63 21.80 6.11
N GLY A 15 1.75 22.45 7.27
CA GLY A 15 2.58 23.65 7.42
C GLY A 15 4.02 23.45 6.98
N LEU A 16 4.75 24.56 6.86
CA LEU A 16 6.13 24.57 6.36
C LEU A 16 7.04 23.59 7.14
N GLY A 17 6.88 23.54 8.47
CA GLY A 17 7.66 22.65 9.32
C GLY A 17 7.43 21.16 9.03
N ILE A 18 6.17 20.74 8.84
CA ILE A 18 5.82 19.35 8.53
C ILE A 18 6.38 18.96 7.16
N ARG A 19 6.20 19.81 6.15
CA ARG A 19 6.75 19.58 4.80
C ARG A 19 8.26 19.42 4.84
N LEU A 20 8.96 20.35 5.50
CA LEU A 20 10.41 20.30 5.62
C LEU A 20 10.85 19.04 6.36
N GLY A 21 10.17 18.68 7.46
CA GLY A 21 10.42 17.45 8.20
C GLY A 21 10.30 16.19 7.33
N VAL A 22 9.19 16.06 6.60
CA VAL A 22 8.96 14.93 5.67
C VAL A 22 10.05 14.86 4.60
N TYR A 23 10.39 15.99 3.97
CA TYR A 23 11.40 16.01 2.91
C TYR A 23 12.80 15.71 3.43
N LEU A 24 13.19 16.28 4.56
CA LEU A 24 14.47 15.98 5.20
C LEU A 24 14.54 14.51 5.63
N GLN A 25 13.45 13.94 6.13
CA GLN A 25 13.37 12.52 6.46
C GLN A 25 13.55 11.65 5.22
N TRP A 26 12.90 11.98 4.10
CA TRP A 26 13.07 11.24 2.84
C TRP A 26 14.50 11.30 2.33
N ILE A 27 15.10 12.50 2.31
CA ILE A 27 16.48 12.69 1.87
C ILE A 27 17.45 11.95 2.80
N SER A 28 17.27 12.07 4.11
CA SER A 28 18.10 11.38 5.10
C SER A 28 18.04 9.87 4.93
N ALA A 29 16.83 9.30 4.86
CA ALA A 29 16.66 7.87 4.63
C ALA A 29 17.23 7.44 3.26
N TRP A 30 17.09 8.26 2.22
CA TRP A 30 17.67 7.98 0.91
C TRP A 30 19.21 7.95 0.94
N ILE A 31 19.84 8.91 1.61
CA ILE A 31 21.30 8.97 1.80
C ILE A 31 21.78 7.80 2.66
N SER A 32 21.12 7.53 3.79
CA SER A 32 21.51 6.44 4.68
C SER A 32 21.41 5.07 4.00
N LEU A 33 20.37 4.82 3.19
CA LEU A 33 20.26 3.59 2.40
C LEU A 33 21.32 3.47 1.30
N LEU A 34 21.86 4.59 0.81
CA LEU A 34 22.95 4.60 -0.17
C LEU A 34 24.31 4.32 0.48
N LEU A 35 24.55 4.88 1.66
CA LEU A 35 25.85 4.81 2.33
C LEU A 35 26.00 3.56 3.20
N ASP A 36 24.94 3.11 3.86
CA ASP A 36 24.97 1.97 4.78
C ASP A 36 23.71 1.10 4.65
N PRO A 37 23.66 0.21 3.64
CA PRO A 37 22.54 -0.70 3.45
C PRO A 37 22.38 -1.73 4.58
N TYR A 38 23.43 -2.02 5.36
CA TYR A 38 23.37 -2.97 6.47
C TYR A 38 22.53 -2.44 7.64
N SER A 39 22.50 -1.12 7.83
CA SER A 39 21.64 -0.46 8.82
C SER A 39 20.22 -0.15 8.31
N ALA A 40 19.84 -0.63 7.13
CA ALA A 40 18.56 -0.30 6.49
C ALA A 40 17.33 -0.65 7.35
N GLN A 41 17.42 -1.71 8.16
CA GLN A 41 16.30 -2.17 8.99
C GLN A 41 15.83 -1.11 10.01
N SER A 42 16.76 -0.41 10.68
CA SER A 42 16.41 0.62 11.68
C SER A 42 15.73 1.84 11.04
N ILE A 43 16.17 2.20 9.82
CA ILE A 43 15.59 3.27 9.01
C ILE A 43 14.18 2.89 8.55
N TYR A 44 13.99 1.66 8.08
CA TYR A 44 12.66 1.18 7.69
C TYR A 44 11.69 1.15 8.87
N ASP A 45 12.15 0.76 10.05
CA ASP A 45 11.30 0.72 11.24
C ASP A 45 10.89 2.14 11.66
N THR A 46 11.84 3.07 11.71
CA THR A 46 11.57 4.50 12.01
C THR A 46 10.62 5.13 10.99
N ASN A 47 10.87 4.94 9.70
CA ASN A 47 9.99 5.46 8.64
C ASN A 47 8.60 4.83 8.69
N SER A 48 8.49 3.55 9.05
CA SER A 48 7.19 2.88 9.12
C SER A 48 6.32 3.43 10.26
N VAL A 49 6.91 3.76 11.41
CA VAL A 49 6.20 4.38 12.54
C VAL A 49 5.73 5.78 12.14
N PHE A 50 6.58 6.55 11.47
CA PHE A 50 6.24 7.88 10.98
C PHE A 50 5.08 7.86 9.98
N VAL A 51 5.15 6.99 8.97
CA VAL A 51 4.07 6.84 7.98
C VAL A 51 2.77 6.38 8.64
N PHE A 52 2.86 5.47 9.62
CA PHE A 52 1.70 5.03 10.38
C PHE A 52 1.07 6.19 11.18
N ALA A 53 1.88 7.05 11.80
CA ALA A 53 1.39 8.24 12.51
C ALA A 53 0.66 9.21 11.56
N ILE A 54 1.23 9.48 10.37
CA ILE A 54 0.56 10.31 9.34
C ILE A 54 -0.75 9.66 8.92
N MET A 55 -0.79 8.34 8.70
CA MET A 55 -2.00 7.62 8.33
C MET A 55 -3.12 7.80 9.35
N VAL A 56 -2.82 7.62 10.65
CA VAL A 56 -3.80 7.84 11.72
C VAL A 56 -4.26 9.30 11.73
N ALA A 57 -3.34 10.26 11.64
CA ALA A 57 -3.68 11.68 11.58
C ALA A 57 -4.57 12.02 10.37
N THR A 58 -4.32 11.43 9.20
CA THR A 58 -5.14 11.61 7.99
C THR A 58 -6.55 11.07 8.18
N ILE A 59 -6.69 9.88 8.77
CA ILE A 59 -8.00 9.27 9.03
C ILE A 59 -8.81 10.13 10.00
N VAL A 60 -8.17 10.60 11.09
CA VAL A 60 -8.82 11.48 12.07
C VAL A 60 -9.19 12.82 11.44
N ALA A 61 -8.30 13.45 10.68
CA ALA A 61 -8.57 14.69 9.98
C ALA A 61 -9.76 14.55 9.01
N ALA A 62 -9.80 13.46 8.25
CA ALA A 62 -10.91 13.19 7.34
C ALA A 62 -12.25 13.05 8.08
N GLN A 63 -12.26 12.41 9.26
CA GLN A 63 -13.45 12.30 10.10
C GLN A 63 -13.91 13.64 10.67
N LEU A 64 -12.99 14.60 10.86
CA LEU A 64 -13.29 15.96 11.31
C LEU A 64 -13.75 16.90 10.18
N GLY A 65 -13.90 16.39 8.95
CA GLY A 65 -14.36 17.20 7.82
C GLY A 65 -13.28 18.12 7.23
N THR A 66 -12.00 17.81 7.44
CA THR A 66 -10.88 18.45 6.78
C THR A 66 -11.06 18.47 5.26
N ALA A 67 -10.60 19.52 4.59
CA ALA A 67 -10.80 19.65 3.16
C ALA A 67 -10.05 18.56 2.39
N ALA A 68 -10.68 18.06 1.32
CA ALA A 68 -10.16 17.00 0.47
C ALA A 68 -8.73 17.25 -0.03
N VAL A 69 -8.42 18.52 -0.33
CA VAL A 69 -7.09 18.94 -0.80
C VAL A 69 -5.99 18.65 0.24
N GLU A 70 -6.30 18.77 1.52
CA GLU A 70 -5.34 18.57 2.61
C GLU A 70 -5.12 17.08 2.84
N ILE A 71 -6.19 16.29 2.80
CA ILE A 71 -6.14 14.82 2.83
C ILE A 71 -5.31 14.28 1.66
N HIS A 72 -5.46 14.87 0.47
CA HIS A 72 -4.67 14.50 -0.69
C HIS A 72 -3.16 14.76 -0.48
N ILE A 73 -2.78 15.89 0.11
CA ILE A 73 -1.38 16.20 0.43
C ILE A 73 -0.82 15.19 1.44
N MET A 74 -1.60 14.84 2.48
CA MET A 74 -1.17 13.84 3.45
C MET A 74 -1.01 12.45 2.80
N LEU A 75 -1.91 12.08 1.87
CA LEU A 75 -1.76 10.86 1.06
C LEU A 75 -0.48 10.89 0.23
N GLN A 76 -0.11 12.03 -0.37
CA GLN A 76 1.15 12.16 -1.10
C GLN A 76 2.37 11.98 -0.18
N PHE A 77 2.36 12.49 1.07
CA PHE A 77 3.44 12.23 2.03
C PHE A 77 3.58 10.75 2.39
N MET A 78 2.46 10.06 2.53
CA MET A 78 2.49 8.62 2.79
C MET A 78 3.03 7.85 1.58
N LEU A 79 2.48 8.10 0.39
CA LEU A 79 2.88 7.41 -0.85
C LEU A 79 4.32 7.71 -1.26
N GLY A 80 4.76 8.96 -1.13
CA GLY A 80 6.13 9.37 -1.42
C GLY A 80 7.15 8.68 -0.53
N SER A 81 6.81 8.40 0.74
CA SER A 81 7.65 7.60 1.63
C SER A 81 7.87 6.19 1.08
N PHE A 82 6.84 5.56 0.48
CA PHE A 82 6.98 4.25 -0.15
C PHE A 82 7.79 4.27 -1.44
N ILE A 83 7.62 5.30 -2.27
CA ILE A 83 8.39 5.41 -3.51
C ILE A 83 9.88 5.66 -3.22
N THR A 84 10.19 6.51 -2.24
CA THR A 84 11.57 6.96 -1.96
C THR A 84 12.33 6.02 -1.04
N THR A 85 11.69 5.53 0.02
CA THR A 85 12.37 4.84 1.13
C THR A 85 11.87 3.42 1.32
N LEU A 86 10.56 3.16 1.32
CA LEU A 86 10.05 1.80 1.49
C LEU A 86 9.95 1.08 0.14
N SER A 87 11.08 0.53 -0.31
CA SER A 87 10.97 -0.69 -1.10
C SER A 87 10.38 -1.77 -0.21
N THR A 88 9.07 -1.99 -0.30
CA THR A 88 8.29 -2.83 0.62
C THR A 88 8.83 -4.25 0.79
N LEU A 89 9.53 -4.76 -0.23
CA LEU A 89 10.20 -6.06 -0.23
C LEU A 89 11.73 -5.96 -0.28
N GLY A 90 12.30 -4.76 -0.09
CA GLY A 90 13.73 -4.52 -0.25
C GLY A 90 14.22 -4.66 -1.70
N VAL A 91 13.33 -4.55 -2.69
CA VAL A 91 13.65 -4.54 -4.14
C VAL A 91 14.77 -3.55 -4.46
N ARG A 92 14.84 -2.42 -3.75
CA ARG A 92 15.93 -1.45 -3.92
C ARG A 92 17.29 -1.98 -3.46
N LEU A 93 17.34 -2.70 -2.34
CA LEU A 93 18.57 -3.36 -1.88
C LEU A 93 19.01 -4.43 -2.89
N TRP A 94 18.05 -5.15 -3.47
CA TRP A 94 18.30 -6.06 -4.59
C TRP A 94 18.81 -5.35 -5.85
N LEU A 95 18.22 -4.21 -6.22
CA LEU A 95 18.61 -3.42 -7.39
C LEU A 95 20.04 -2.87 -7.28
N MET A 96 20.49 -2.56 -6.06
CA MET A 96 21.85 -2.05 -5.82
C MET A 96 22.91 -3.14 -5.78
N SER A 97 22.52 -4.42 -5.68
CA SER A 97 23.46 -5.53 -5.74
C SER A 97 23.73 -5.93 -7.20
N PRO A 98 25.00 -6.05 -7.63
CA PRO A 98 25.33 -6.40 -9.02
C PRO A 98 24.76 -7.76 -9.47
N ASP A 99 24.66 -8.73 -8.55
CA ASP A 99 24.03 -10.03 -8.80
C ASP A 99 22.52 -10.04 -8.49
N GLY A 100 21.99 -8.92 -8.00
CA GLY A 100 20.65 -8.85 -7.45
C GLY A 100 19.57 -8.81 -8.52
N LEU A 101 19.84 -8.25 -9.70
CA LEU A 101 18.86 -8.15 -10.78
C LEU A 101 18.44 -9.51 -11.35
N SER A 102 19.40 -10.40 -11.61
CA SER A 102 19.10 -11.75 -12.14
C SER A 102 18.37 -12.62 -11.12
N LYS A 103 18.74 -12.50 -9.84
CA LYS A 103 18.06 -13.15 -8.71
C LYS A 103 16.66 -12.57 -8.50
N LEU A 104 16.49 -11.26 -8.65
CA LEU A 104 15.19 -10.60 -8.55
C LEU A 104 14.27 -11.05 -9.68
N GLU A 105 14.76 -11.11 -10.91
CA GLU A 105 13.96 -11.55 -12.07
C GLU A 105 13.47 -12.98 -11.87
N THR A 106 14.36 -13.91 -11.55
CA THR A 106 14.01 -15.31 -11.31
C THR A 106 13.05 -15.46 -10.13
N THR A 107 13.29 -14.75 -9.03
CA THR A 107 12.43 -14.78 -7.84
C THR A 107 11.07 -14.15 -8.10
N ALA A 108 11.02 -12.99 -8.75
CA ALA A 108 9.78 -12.29 -9.08
C ALA A 108 8.92 -13.13 -10.01
N THR A 109 9.51 -13.76 -11.02
CA THR A 109 8.80 -14.62 -11.96
C THR A 109 8.25 -15.87 -11.25
N ALA A 110 9.04 -16.50 -10.38
CA ALA A 110 8.60 -17.66 -9.60
C ALA A 110 7.44 -17.31 -8.65
N VAL A 111 7.53 -16.16 -7.97
CA VAL A 111 6.49 -15.67 -7.05
C VAL A 111 5.23 -15.29 -7.82
N LEU A 112 5.38 -14.58 -8.94
CA LEU A 112 4.27 -14.17 -9.79
C LEU A 112 3.53 -15.39 -10.36
N ASN A 113 4.25 -16.39 -10.85
CA ASN A 113 3.65 -17.64 -11.35
C ASN A 113 2.94 -18.41 -10.25
N SER A 114 3.56 -18.53 -9.06
CA SER A 114 2.96 -19.19 -7.90
C SER A 114 1.69 -18.47 -7.44
N PHE A 115 1.73 -17.14 -7.43
CA PHE A 115 0.58 -16.31 -7.08
C PHE A 115 -0.55 -16.43 -8.11
N TRP A 116 -0.24 -16.37 -9.40
CA TRP A 116 -1.22 -16.56 -10.47
C TRP A 116 -1.87 -17.94 -10.44
N ALA A 117 -1.08 -18.99 -10.20
CA ALA A 117 -1.60 -20.34 -10.05
C ALA A 117 -2.56 -20.44 -8.86
N PHE A 118 -2.20 -19.83 -7.72
CA PHE A 118 -3.06 -19.77 -6.54
C PHE A 118 -4.36 -18.99 -6.79
N GLN A 119 -4.28 -17.80 -7.39
CA GLN A 119 -5.46 -17.00 -7.73
C GLN A 119 -6.38 -17.74 -8.70
N LYS A 120 -5.81 -18.38 -9.73
CA LYS A 120 -6.57 -19.19 -10.69
C LYS A 120 -7.29 -20.35 -10.00
N ALA A 121 -6.62 -21.08 -9.10
CA ALA A 121 -7.24 -22.16 -8.35
C ALA A 121 -8.39 -21.67 -7.46
N ARG A 122 -8.22 -20.51 -6.79
CA ARG A 122 -9.27 -19.92 -5.95
C ARG A 122 -10.47 -19.45 -6.76
N LEU A 123 -10.24 -18.77 -7.89
CA LEU A 123 -11.30 -18.32 -8.80
C LEU A 123 -12.11 -19.50 -9.33
N ILE A 124 -11.44 -20.57 -9.77
CA ILE A 124 -12.11 -21.81 -10.22
C ILE A 124 -12.93 -22.43 -9.09
N GLY A 125 -12.39 -22.51 -7.88
CA GLY A 125 -13.11 -23.04 -6.72
C GLY A 125 -14.38 -22.25 -6.38
N VAL A 126 -14.31 -20.91 -6.42
CA VAL A 126 -15.47 -20.04 -6.20
C VAL A 126 -16.49 -20.21 -7.33
N PHE A 127 -16.04 -20.24 -8.58
CA PHE A 127 -16.91 -20.40 -9.74
C PHE A 127 -17.67 -21.73 -9.69
N ASN A 128 -16.95 -22.84 -9.43
CA ASN A 128 -17.57 -24.14 -9.26
C ASN A 128 -18.61 -24.14 -8.14
N LYS A 129 -18.31 -23.52 -6.99
CA LYS A 129 -19.25 -23.40 -5.87
C LYS A 129 -20.51 -22.62 -6.25
N LEU A 130 -20.37 -21.53 -7.01
CA LEU A 130 -21.52 -20.76 -7.51
C LEU A 130 -22.35 -21.57 -8.51
N THR A 131 -21.71 -22.33 -9.40
CA THR A 131 -22.41 -23.23 -10.34
C THR A 131 -23.19 -24.31 -9.61
N TYR A 132 -22.61 -24.95 -8.58
CA TYR A 132 -23.32 -25.94 -7.75
C TYR A 132 -24.51 -25.33 -7.00
N MET A 133 -24.39 -24.11 -6.48
CA MET A 133 -25.51 -23.39 -5.86
C MET A 133 -26.63 -23.06 -6.86
N ALA A 134 -26.28 -22.73 -8.11
CA ALA A 134 -27.26 -22.46 -9.16
C ALA A 134 -28.02 -23.72 -9.61
N GLN A 135 -27.42 -24.91 -9.47
CA GLN A 135 -27.97 -26.18 -9.94
C GLN A 135 -28.95 -26.84 -8.94
N GLY A 136 -29.14 -26.27 -7.74
CA GLY A 136 -30.16 -26.71 -6.79
C GLY A 136 -29.91 -28.06 -6.09
N GLU A 137 -28.82 -28.78 -6.40
CA GLU A 137 -28.45 -30.01 -5.72
C GLU A 137 -27.72 -29.70 -4.41
N MET A 138 -28.47 -29.64 -3.31
CA MET A 138 -27.94 -29.56 -1.95
C MET A 138 -27.43 -30.94 -1.49
N THR A 139 -26.44 -31.51 -2.18
CA THR A 139 -25.74 -32.69 -1.68
C THR A 139 -24.71 -32.25 -0.64
N THR A 140 -24.90 -32.71 0.60
CA THR A 140 -24.05 -32.48 1.78
C THR A 140 -22.73 -33.24 1.64
N THR A 141 -21.97 -32.96 0.58
CA THR A 141 -20.59 -33.45 0.48
C THR A 141 -19.72 -32.51 1.30
N HIS A 142 -19.04 -33.05 2.30
CA HIS A 142 -18.03 -32.35 3.08
C HIS A 142 -16.90 -31.90 2.13
N ILE A 143 -16.99 -30.67 1.63
CA ILE A 143 -15.93 -30.03 0.83
C ILE A 143 -14.81 -29.62 1.79
N SER A 144 -13.98 -30.59 2.17
CA SER A 144 -12.65 -30.36 2.71
C SER A 144 -11.63 -30.49 1.58
N SER A 145 -11.76 -29.67 0.53
CA SER A 145 -10.70 -29.57 -0.46
C SER A 145 -9.46 -29.01 0.22
N PRO A 146 -8.35 -29.77 0.31
CA PRO A 146 -7.14 -29.28 0.94
C PRO A 146 -6.68 -28.02 0.20
N LEU A 147 -6.49 -26.94 0.95
CA LEU A 147 -5.92 -25.71 0.41
C LEU A 147 -4.60 -26.07 -0.29
N PRO A 148 -4.40 -25.67 -1.56
CA PRO A 148 -3.17 -25.95 -2.27
C PRO A 148 -2.00 -25.41 -1.44
N MET A 149 -1.15 -26.34 -1.00
CA MET A 149 0.00 -26.02 -0.15
C MET A 149 1.02 -25.28 -1.00
N THR A 150 1.17 -23.97 -0.76
CA THR A 150 2.26 -23.20 -1.34
C THR A 150 3.59 -23.68 -0.74
N PRO A 151 4.62 -23.95 -1.55
CA PRO A 151 5.92 -24.34 -1.02
C PRO A 151 6.51 -23.20 -0.18
N LEU A 152 6.69 -23.43 1.12
CA LEU A 152 7.31 -22.49 2.06
C LEU A 152 8.74 -22.10 1.67
N ASN A 153 9.39 -22.88 0.81
CA ASN A 153 10.77 -22.69 0.37
C ASN A 153 10.96 -21.40 -0.47
N VAL A 154 9.88 -20.79 -0.96
CA VAL A 154 9.96 -19.54 -1.75
C VAL A 154 10.08 -18.30 -0.86
N LEU A 155 9.64 -18.38 0.40
CA LEU A 155 9.63 -17.25 1.33
C LEU A 155 11.03 -16.70 1.65
N PRO A 156 12.06 -17.52 1.96
CA PRO A 156 13.39 -17.02 2.26
C PRO A 156 14.05 -16.27 1.09
N ALA A 157 13.68 -16.58 -0.16
CA ALA A 157 14.22 -15.91 -1.35
C ALA A 157 13.64 -14.50 -1.55
N LEU A 158 12.42 -14.26 -1.08
CA LEU A 158 11.70 -12.99 -1.23
C LEU A 158 12.24 -11.86 -0.33
N LYS A 159 12.93 -12.21 0.75
CA LYS A 159 13.24 -11.28 1.84
C LYS A 159 14.75 -11.32 2.12
N PRO A 160 15.43 -10.16 2.16
CA PRO A 160 16.82 -10.11 2.60
C PRO A 160 16.97 -10.64 4.05
N PRO A 161 18.08 -11.30 4.38
CA PRO A 161 18.27 -11.95 5.67
C PRO A 161 18.19 -10.98 6.85
N GLU A 162 18.51 -9.72 6.63
CA GLU A 162 18.60 -8.66 7.65
C GLU A 162 17.26 -8.08 8.08
N LEU A 163 16.20 -8.23 7.27
CA LEU A 163 14.90 -7.67 7.61
C LEU A 163 14.16 -8.57 8.62
N SER A 164 13.16 -8.05 9.31
CA SER A 164 12.23 -8.88 10.10
C SER A 164 10.96 -9.21 9.31
N TRP A 165 10.42 -10.44 9.43
CA TRP A 165 9.14 -10.80 8.79
C TRP A 165 7.95 -10.04 9.39
N SER A 166 8.01 -9.75 10.69
CA SER A 166 7.04 -8.89 11.38
C SER A 166 7.06 -7.47 10.82
N GLY A 167 8.24 -6.87 10.63
CA GLY A 167 8.39 -5.55 10.02
C GLY A 167 7.89 -5.50 8.57
N VAL A 168 8.16 -6.54 7.77
CA VAL A 168 7.60 -6.65 6.42
C VAL A 168 6.07 -6.71 6.46
N THR A 169 5.50 -7.56 7.31
CA THR A 169 4.04 -7.68 7.47
C THR A 169 3.42 -6.36 7.90
N TRP A 170 4.02 -5.67 8.87
CA TRP A 170 3.60 -4.34 9.33
C TRP A 170 3.58 -3.32 8.17
N ARG A 171 4.70 -3.15 7.46
CA ARG A 171 4.81 -2.21 6.34
C ARG A 171 3.83 -2.54 5.22
N MET A 172 3.63 -3.82 4.93
CA MET A 172 2.68 -4.30 3.90
C MET A 172 1.22 -4.13 4.31
N GLY A 173 0.91 -4.22 5.61
CA GLY A 173 -0.40 -3.86 6.15
C GLY A 173 -0.67 -2.36 6.01
N THR A 174 0.28 -1.53 6.46
CA THR A 174 0.17 -0.06 6.38
C THR A 174 -0.01 0.42 4.93
N VAL A 175 0.80 -0.06 3.99
CA VAL A 175 0.66 0.32 2.57
C VAL A 175 -0.66 -0.17 1.95
N ALA A 176 -1.18 -1.32 2.38
CA ALA A 176 -2.48 -1.80 1.91
C ALA A 176 -3.63 -0.92 2.41
N VAL A 177 -3.59 -0.49 3.68
CA VAL A 177 -4.58 0.45 4.22
C VAL A 177 -4.51 1.78 3.45
N ILE A 178 -3.30 2.31 3.22
CA ILE A 178 -3.11 3.56 2.46
C ILE A 178 -3.57 3.42 1.01
N ALA A 179 -3.29 2.30 0.35
CA ALA A 179 -3.74 2.03 -1.02
C ALA A 179 -5.27 1.92 -1.09
N ALA A 180 -5.90 1.23 -0.14
CA ALA A 180 -7.36 1.12 -0.04
C ALA A 180 -8.00 2.49 0.22
N TYR A 181 -7.42 3.28 1.13
CA TYR A 181 -7.90 4.62 1.43
C TYR A 181 -7.73 5.56 0.23
N ASN A 182 -6.59 5.51 -0.47
CA ASN A 182 -6.36 6.29 -1.68
C ASN A 182 -7.34 5.90 -2.80
N LEU A 183 -7.64 4.61 -2.96
CA LEU A 183 -8.64 4.15 -3.92
C LEU A 183 -10.04 4.67 -3.55
N ALA A 184 -10.43 4.54 -2.27
CA ALA A 184 -11.69 5.07 -1.77
C ALA A 184 -11.76 6.59 -1.99
N PHE A 185 -10.72 7.34 -1.67
CA PHE A 185 -10.65 8.79 -1.85
C PHE A 185 -10.95 9.23 -3.29
N TRP A 186 -10.41 8.52 -4.28
CA TRP A 186 -10.57 8.88 -5.70
C TRP A 186 -11.86 8.41 -6.36
N PHE A 187 -12.46 7.34 -5.83
CA PHE A 187 -13.63 6.65 -6.40
C PHE A 187 -14.88 6.71 -5.52
N ASP A 188 -14.83 7.40 -4.37
CA ASP A 188 -16.00 7.65 -3.54
C ASP A 188 -17.01 8.52 -4.30
N GLY A 189 -18.16 7.92 -4.61
CA GLY A 189 -19.26 8.55 -5.33
C GLY A 189 -20.08 9.53 -4.49
N SER A 190 -19.83 9.61 -3.17
CA SER A 190 -20.49 10.58 -2.30
C SER A 190 -20.02 12.02 -2.50
N GLY A 191 -18.96 12.21 -3.29
CA GLY A 191 -18.33 13.50 -3.55
C GLY A 191 -17.46 14.03 -2.41
N SER A 192 -17.34 13.29 -1.30
CA SER A 192 -16.57 13.70 -0.12
C SER A 192 -15.04 13.72 -0.35
N GLY A 193 -14.52 12.86 -1.23
CA GLY A 193 -13.08 12.69 -1.47
C GLY A 193 -12.52 13.57 -2.59
N ALA A 194 -12.78 13.23 -3.85
CA ALA A 194 -12.16 13.91 -5.00
C ALA A 194 -13.01 15.01 -5.65
N GLN A 195 -14.27 15.18 -5.21
CA GLN A 195 -15.23 16.13 -5.78
C GLN A 195 -15.61 17.21 -4.77
N GLN A 196 -14.66 17.85 -4.09
CA GLN A 196 -14.96 19.24 -3.71
C GLN A 196 -15.11 20.00 -5.03
N PRO A 197 -16.33 20.36 -5.46
CA PRO A 197 -16.47 21.08 -6.70
C PRO A 197 -15.70 22.40 -6.54
N PRO A 198 -15.02 22.90 -7.60
CA PRO A 198 -14.60 24.29 -7.60
C PRO A 198 -15.83 25.11 -7.20
N ARG A 199 -15.74 25.89 -6.12
CA ARG A 199 -16.80 26.84 -5.77
C ARG A 199 -17.10 27.63 -7.04
N GLU A 200 -18.34 27.61 -7.50
CA GLU A 200 -18.73 28.28 -8.75
C GLU A 200 -18.19 29.72 -8.74
N GLY A 201 -17.40 30.07 -9.75
CA GLY A 201 -16.75 31.38 -9.85
C GLY A 201 -15.32 31.48 -9.29
N CYS A 202 -14.82 30.47 -8.60
CA CYS A 202 -13.44 30.42 -8.10
C CYS A 202 -12.57 29.53 -9.00
N GLY A 203 -11.41 30.05 -9.42
CA GLY A 203 -10.47 29.33 -10.27
C GLY A 203 -10.05 27.96 -9.71
N PRO A 204 -9.38 27.11 -10.51
CA PRO A 204 -9.04 25.75 -10.11
C PRO A 204 -8.18 25.74 -8.83
N PRO A 205 -8.41 24.79 -7.91
CA PRO A 205 -7.60 24.69 -6.70
C PRO A 205 -6.14 24.37 -7.07
N TYR A 206 -5.23 25.08 -6.40
CA TYR A 206 -3.80 24.88 -6.54
C TYR A 206 -3.27 24.09 -5.36
N ILE A 207 -2.52 23.04 -5.64
CA ILE A 207 -1.76 22.32 -4.63
C ILE A 207 -0.31 22.71 -4.76
N PHE A 208 0.31 23.00 -3.64
CA PHE A 208 1.75 23.23 -3.54
C PHE A 208 2.36 22.03 -2.85
N PHE A 209 2.95 21.13 -3.63
CA PHE A 209 3.74 20.03 -3.09
C PHE A 209 5.23 20.31 -3.31
N LEU A 210 5.72 20.05 -4.53
CA LEU A 210 7.04 20.48 -5.03
C LEU A 210 6.94 21.64 -6.03
N SER A 211 5.78 21.76 -6.67
CA SER A 211 5.45 22.82 -7.61
C SER A 211 3.98 23.18 -7.47
N LYS A 212 3.59 24.35 -7.98
CA LYS A 212 2.20 24.79 -8.07
C LYS A 212 1.49 23.93 -9.12
N GLN A 213 0.74 22.93 -8.67
CA GLN A 213 -0.02 22.02 -9.52
C GLN A 213 -1.48 22.42 -9.52
N GLN A 214 -2.03 22.64 -10.72
CA GLN A 214 -3.47 22.81 -10.90
C GLN A 214 -4.13 21.43 -10.94
N LEU A 215 -5.16 21.22 -10.10
CA LEU A 215 -6.02 20.05 -10.22
C LEU A 215 -6.97 20.22 -11.39
N THR A 216 -6.46 19.94 -12.58
CA THR A 216 -7.26 19.86 -13.81
C THR A 216 -7.67 18.42 -14.09
N GLY A 217 -8.64 18.23 -14.99
CA GLY A 217 -9.13 16.91 -15.38
C GLY A 217 -8.03 15.89 -15.72
N PRO A 218 -6.99 16.24 -16.51
CA PRO A 218 -5.89 15.32 -16.80
C PRO A 218 -5.10 14.87 -15.55
N VAL A 219 -4.85 15.77 -14.61
CA VAL A 219 -4.14 15.45 -13.35
C VAL A 219 -4.99 14.51 -12.49
N ILE A 220 -6.29 14.77 -12.39
CA ILE A 220 -7.23 13.90 -11.66
C ILE A 220 -7.25 12.49 -12.29
N THR A 221 -7.33 12.40 -13.62
CA THR A 221 -7.26 11.12 -14.34
C THR A 221 -5.96 10.38 -14.08
N LEU A 222 -4.83 11.09 -14.07
CA LEU A 222 -3.53 10.51 -13.73
C LEU A 222 -3.52 9.97 -12.29
N CYS A 223 -4.03 10.72 -11.32
CA CYS A 223 -4.09 10.28 -9.93
C CYS A 223 -5.01 9.06 -9.73
N ARG A 224 -6.16 9.02 -10.43
CA ARG A 224 -7.05 7.84 -10.45
C ARG A 224 -6.36 6.61 -11.03
N ALA A 225 -5.68 6.77 -12.16
CA ALA A 225 -4.92 5.70 -12.78
C ALA A 225 -3.81 5.20 -11.84
N ALA A 226 -3.06 6.12 -11.22
CA ALA A 226 -2.02 5.80 -10.24
C ALA A 226 -2.58 5.06 -9.01
N ALA A 227 -3.76 5.44 -8.52
CA ALA A 227 -4.43 4.76 -7.41
C ALA A 227 -4.78 3.31 -7.75
N VAL A 228 -5.30 3.06 -8.96
CA VAL A 228 -5.61 1.70 -9.44
C VAL A 228 -4.33 0.88 -9.61
N ILE A 229 -3.29 1.43 -10.24
CA ILE A 229 -2.00 0.76 -10.42
C ILE A 229 -1.40 0.37 -9.07
N LEU A 230 -1.43 1.29 -8.10
CA LEU A 230 -0.94 1.04 -6.74
C LEU A 230 -1.73 -0.10 -6.08
N ALA A 231 -3.06 -0.08 -6.14
CA ALA A 231 -3.89 -1.13 -5.57
C ALA A 231 -3.61 -2.50 -6.20
N LEU A 232 -3.43 -2.55 -7.52
CA LEU A 232 -3.07 -3.78 -8.25
C LEU A 232 -1.68 -4.30 -7.88
N ALA A 233 -0.73 -3.43 -7.53
CA ALA A 233 0.59 -3.86 -7.07
C ALA A 233 0.57 -4.33 -5.60
N VAL A 234 -0.16 -3.63 -4.74
CA VAL A 234 -0.14 -3.81 -3.28
C VAL A 234 -1.06 -4.93 -2.81
N PHE A 235 -2.30 -5.02 -3.29
CA PHE A 235 -3.25 -5.99 -2.74
C PHE A 235 -2.85 -7.45 -2.98
N PRO A 236 -2.37 -7.85 -4.17
CA PRO A 236 -1.85 -9.20 -4.39
C PRO A 236 -0.77 -9.61 -3.39
N THR A 237 0.20 -8.71 -3.18
CA THR A 237 1.37 -8.97 -2.32
C THR A 237 0.97 -9.03 -0.84
N THR A 238 0.11 -8.12 -0.38
CA THR A 238 -0.41 -8.16 1.00
C THR A 238 -1.28 -9.39 1.25
N LEU A 239 -2.15 -9.77 0.32
CA LEU A 239 -2.99 -10.96 0.48
C LEU A 239 -2.16 -12.24 0.53
N LEU A 240 -1.11 -12.34 -0.28
CA LEU A 240 -0.17 -13.46 -0.26
C LEU A 240 0.53 -13.54 1.11
N LEU A 241 1.08 -12.43 1.59
CA LEU A 241 1.75 -12.38 2.89
C LEU A 241 0.79 -12.72 4.04
N PHE A 242 -0.42 -12.17 4.02
CA PHE A 242 -1.44 -12.47 5.02
C PHE A 242 -1.75 -13.97 5.06
N HIS A 243 -1.94 -14.59 3.89
CA HIS A 243 -2.20 -16.02 3.80
C HIS A 243 -1.03 -16.85 4.35
N LEU A 244 0.21 -16.49 4.02
CA LEU A 244 1.40 -17.18 4.53
C LEU A 244 1.54 -17.03 6.05
N THR A 245 1.25 -15.85 6.60
CA THR A 245 1.24 -15.60 8.05
C THR A 245 0.17 -16.44 8.75
N VAL A 246 -1.04 -16.52 8.20
CA VAL A 246 -2.11 -17.38 8.75
C VAL A 246 -1.70 -18.85 8.72
N GLN A 247 -1.12 -19.34 7.61
CA GLN A 247 -0.65 -20.72 7.52
C GLN A 247 0.44 -21.04 8.55
N LEU A 248 1.40 -20.14 8.74
CA LEU A 248 2.46 -20.30 9.75
C LEU A 248 1.87 -20.33 11.16
N TRP A 249 0.92 -19.43 11.44
CA TRP A 249 0.24 -19.37 12.74
C TRP A 249 -0.53 -20.66 13.03
N CYS A 250 -1.31 -21.17 12.07
CA CYS A 250 -2.04 -22.44 12.22
C CYS A 250 -1.11 -23.65 12.45
N ARG A 251 0.07 -23.67 11.81
CA ARG A 251 1.05 -24.75 12.03
C ARG A 251 1.68 -24.66 13.41
N ALA A 252 2.02 -23.45 13.85
CA ALA A 252 2.59 -23.21 15.18
C ALA A 252 1.62 -23.63 16.29
N THR A 253 0.33 -23.31 16.15
CA THR A 253 -0.68 -23.73 17.12
C THR A 253 -0.92 -25.23 17.08
N SER A 254 -0.98 -25.85 15.90
CA SER A 254 -1.18 -27.31 15.78
C SER A 254 -0.04 -28.12 16.42
N PHE A 255 1.20 -27.64 16.35
CA PHE A 255 2.34 -28.29 16.98
C PHE A 255 2.27 -28.21 18.52
N SER A 256 1.78 -27.08 19.06
CA SER A 256 1.64 -26.86 20.50
C SER A 256 0.63 -27.77 21.19
N PHE A 257 -0.32 -28.35 20.46
CA PHE A 257 -1.37 -29.24 21.00
C PHE A 257 -1.09 -30.74 20.76
N GLY A 258 -0.02 -31.08 20.04
CA GLY A 258 0.33 -32.46 19.68
C GLY A 258 1.33 -33.15 20.62
N THR A 259 1.72 -32.51 21.72
CA THR A 259 2.65 -33.01 22.75
C THR A 259 1.97 -33.05 24.10
#